data_AF-A0A2G6G1A4-F1
#
_entry.id   AF-A0A2G6G1A4-F1
#
_cell.length_a   1.000
_cell.length_b   1.000
_cell.length_c   1.000
_cell.angle_alpha   90.00
_cell.angle_beta   90.00
_cell.angle_gamma   90.00
#
_symmetry.space_group_name_H-M   'P 1'
#
loop_
_entity.id
_entity.type
_entity.pdbx_description
1 polymer ?
#
loop_
_entity_poly.entity_id
_entity_poly.type
_entity_poly.pdbx_seq_one_letter_code
_entity_poly.pdbx_strand_id
1 'polypeptide(L)'
;MKVNYKIWIENAEKFYGVGPHQLLKGVAQSGSLSDSAKAMKISYKKALTVIARAEDELGFKLLDRKIGGASGGGSRLTAQGERWLAQFESLQASVRRAIEDQWADFCNRQFNAAIVTPLRNKMDSGQSVLLSIIGAGGKTTLLNQLWDSLSDEYSTLYTTTTKVKARADIETYYETAPAHSSVALYGARIGADKVQGVSPAALNQLHALKNYQLIICEADGARRMPFKVHAAHEPVVPEQSTEVYIVVGCDAFVKPAVDALHRHQLIDIDPNQPIAVDRAIQYICQTVLAKLPAAANISLLFNKYGQYGLPISMLELVRLVEKYSERPIALLTAELKLRQVFHVIEVYRV
;
A
#
# COMPACT_ATOMS: atom_id res chain seq x y z
N MET A 1 -2.42 -0.31 8.85
CA MET A 1 -2.86 0.63 9.92
C MET A 1 -3.73 1.70 9.28
N LYS A 2 -4.68 2.28 10.01
CA LYS A 2 -5.53 3.38 9.48
C LYS A 2 -5.62 4.48 10.53
N VAL A 3 -5.51 5.73 10.11
CA VAL A 3 -5.76 6.88 11.00
C VAL A 3 -7.26 7.05 11.12
N ASN A 4 -7.76 6.94 12.35
CA ASN A 4 -9.15 7.21 12.68
C ASN A 4 -9.23 8.45 13.55
N TYR A 5 -10.18 9.33 13.26
CA TYR A 5 -10.38 10.57 13.99
C TYR A 5 -11.88 10.88 14.10
N LYS A 6 -12.26 11.71 15.07
CA LYS A 6 -13.62 12.20 15.25
C LYS A 6 -13.56 13.72 15.43
N ILE A 7 -14.49 14.42 14.79
CA ILE A 7 -14.62 15.88 14.90
C ILE A 7 -15.84 16.20 15.75
N TRP A 8 -15.67 17.14 16.66
CA TRP A 8 -16.75 17.75 17.44
C TRP A 8 -16.51 19.25 17.60
N ILE A 9 -17.57 19.96 17.98
CA ILE A 9 -17.59 21.38 18.27
C ILE A 9 -18.02 21.53 19.73
N GLU A 10 -17.33 22.39 20.45
CA GLU A 10 -17.55 22.66 21.86
C GLU A 10 -17.45 24.16 22.14
N ASN A 11 -18.21 24.59 23.15
CA ASN A 11 -17.97 25.83 23.87
C ASN A 11 -17.38 25.42 25.24
N ALA A 12 -18.09 25.69 26.34
CA ALA A 12 -17.72 25.16 27.66
C ALA A 12 -17.80 23.63 27.71
N GLU A 13 -18.73 23.05 26.95
CA GLU A 13 -18.85 21.60 26.79
C GLU A 13 -19.19 21.24 25.33
N LYS A 14 -18.94 19.99 24.95
CA LYS A 14 -19.27 19.45 23.63
C LYS A 14 -20.77 19.48 23.35
N PHE A 15 -21.18 20.16 22.28
CA PHE A 15 -22.59 20.26 21.89
C PHE A 15 -22.88 19.70 20.49
N TYR A 16 -21.88 19.65 19.59
CA TYR A 16 -22.08 19.14 18.24
C TYR A 16 -20.97 18.17 17.80
N GLY A 17 -21.30 17.17 16.98
CA GLY A 17 -20.37 16.12 16.54
C GLY A 17 -21.14 14.94 15.96
N VAL A 18 -20.54 13.75 15.99
CA VAL A 18 -21.11 12.52 15.37
C VAL A 18 -22.58 12.29 15.72
N GLY A 19 -22.98 12.43 17.00
CA GLY A 19 -24.35 12.14 17.45
C GLY A 19 -25.40 13.10 16.87
N PRO A 20 -25.39 14.40 17.24
CA PRO A 20 -26.28 15.40 16.66
C PRO A 20 -26.27 15.43 15.13
N HIS A 21 -25.09 15.28 14.51
CA HIS A 21 -24.95 15.23 13.06
C HIS A 21 -25.70 14.05 12.42
N GLN A 22 -25.55 12.83 12.97
CA GLN A 22 -26.29 11.66 12.48
C GLN A 22 -27.80 11.81 12.68
N LEU A 23 -28.23 12.43 13.80
CA LEU A 23 -29.64 12.72 14.02
C LEU A 23 -30.21 13.64 12.93
N LEU A 24 -29.55 14.76 12.64
CA LEU A 24 -29.96 15.70 11.59
C LEU A 24 -29.97 15.05 10.20
N LYS A 25 -28.94 14.25 9.88
CA LYS A 25 -28.86 13.53 8.61
C LYS A 25 -30.00 12.53 8.43
N GLY A 26 -30.33 11.77 9.48
CA GLY A 26 -31.48 10.86 9.45
C GLY A 26 -32.80 11.62 9.32
N VAL A 27 -32.96 12.80 9.93
CA VAL A 27 -34.14 13.65 9.74
C VAL A 27 -34.21 14.20 8.31
N ALA A 28 -33.10 14.60 7.71
CA ALA A 28 -33.05 15.06 6.32
C ALA A 28 -33.55 13.98 5.34
N GLN A 29 -33.24 12.71 5.64
CA GLN A 29 -33.62 11.55 4.82
C GLN A 29 -35.06 11.07 5.06
N SER A 30 -35.51 11.07 6.32
CA SER A 30 -36.78 10.44 6.73
C SER A 30 -37.92 11.42 7.04
N GLY A 31 -37.60 12.69 7.30
CA GLY A 31 -38.57 13.68 7.80
C GLY A 31 -39.04 13.41 9.25
N SER A 32 -38.33 12.57 10.01
CA SER A 32 -38.75 12.10 11.34
C SER A 32 -37.57 11.97 12.31
N LEU A 33 -37.61 12.75 13.41
CA LEU A 33 -36.61 12.60 14.48
C LEU A 33 -36.77 11.27 15.22
N SER A 34 -37.99 10.73 15.28
CA SER A 34 -38.26 9.42 15.89
C SER A 34 -37.55 8.31 15.12
N ASP A 35 -37.64 8.32 13.79
CA ASP A 35 -37.03 7.26 12.97
C ASP A 35 -35.52 7.39 12.93
N SER A 36 -34.99 8.61 12.91
CA SER A 36 -33.55 8.87 13.10
C SER A 36 -33.03 8.36 14.45
N ALA A 37 -33.75 8.61 15.54
CA ALA A 37 -33.40 8.11 16.88
C ALA A 37 -33.43 6.57 16.96
N LYS A 38 -34.45 5.94 16.38
CA LYS A 38 -34.56 4.47 16.27
C LYS A 38 -33.39 3.88 15.50
N ALA A 39 -33.04 4.45 14.35
CA ALA A 39 -31.90 4.01 13.54
C ALA A 39 -30.57 4.10 14.32
N MET A 40 -30.43 5.12 15.17
CA MET A 40 -29.29 5.30 16.07
C MET A 40 -29.37 4.49 17.37
N LYS A 41 -30.44 3.68 17.58
CA LYS A 41 -30.68 2.90 18.80
C LYS A 41 -30.69 3.75 20.08
N ILE A 42 -31.18 4.99 20.01
CA ILE A 42 -31.37 5.88 21.17
C ILE A 42 -32.83 6.23 21.37
N SER A 43 -33.22 6.56 22.61
CA SER A 43 -34.60 6.97 22.89
C SER A 43 -34.93 8.31 22.23
N TYR A 44 -36.18 8.49 21.80
CA TYR A 44 -36.66 9.76 21.25
C TYR A 44 -36.42 10.93 22.22
N LYS A 45 -36.64 10.71 23.53
CA LYS A 45 -36.35 11.69 24.58
C LYS A 45 -34.87 12.10 24.58
N LYS A 46 -33.95 11.14 24.44
CA LYS A 46 -32.51 11.43 24.37
C LYS A 46 -32.17 12.21 23.09
N ALA A 47 -32.73 11.84 21.95
CA ALA A 47 -32.54 12.58 20.70
C ALA A 47 -33.00 14.04 20.81
N LEU A 48 -34.16 14.27 21.43
CA LEU A 48 -34.67 15.61 21.72
C LEU A 48 -33.70 16.41 22.60
N THR A 49 -33.19 15.83 23.70
CA THR A 49 -32.22 16.49 24.58
C THR A 49 -30.94 16.84 23.83
N VAL A 50 -30.45 15.92 23.00
CA VAL A 50 -29.22 16.13 22.21
C VAL A 50 -29.38 17.27 21.20
N ILE A 51 -30.50 17.32 20.47
CA ILE A 51 -30.77 18.41 19.53
C ILE A 51 -31.04 19.72 20.26
N ALA A 52 -31.84 19.72 21.34
CA ALA A 52 -32.15 20.93 22.09
C ALA A 52 -30.88 21.60 22.64
N ARG A 53 -29.95 20.79 23.16
CA ARG A 53 -28.65 21.29 23.61
C ARG A 53 -27.83 21.89 22.46
N ALA A 54 -27.82 21.25 21.29
CA ALA A 54 -27.13 21.80 20.13
C ALA A 54 -27.75 23.12 19.67
N GLU A 55 -29.09 23.22 19.67
CA GLU A 55 -29.80 24.46 19.32
C GLU A 55 -29.52 25.61 20.29
N ASP A 56 -29.46 25.31 21.59
CA ASP A 56 -29.17 26.27 22.66
C ASP A 56 -27.77 26.88 22.49
N GLU A 57 -26.76 26.02 22.31
CA GLU A 57 -25.36 26.42 22.13
C GLU A 57 -25.11 27.12 20.79
N LEU A 58 -25.94 26.85 19.77
CA LEU A 58 -25.89 27.51 18.47
C LEU A 58 -26.67 28.83 18.42
N GLY A 59 -27.61 29.04 19.35
CA GLY A 59 -28.51 30.19 19.34
C GLY A 59 -29.56 30.17 18.22
N PHE A 60 -29.77 29.03 17.55
CA PHE A 60 -30.79 28.90 16.50
C PHE A 60 -31.38 27.49 16.41
N LYS A 61 -32.58 27.39 15.82
CA LYS A 61 -33.28 26.11 15.63
C LYS A 61 -32.69 25.31 14.48
N LEU A 62 -32.40 24.03 14.73
CA LEU A 62 -31.93 23.07 13.75
C LEU A 62 -33.11 22.34 13.10
N LEU A 63 -34.20 22.14 13.85
CA LEU A 63 -35.39 21.43 13.39
C LEU A 63 -36.67 22.26 13.56
N ASP A 64 -37.48 22.31 12.51
CA ASP A 64 -38.90 22.64 12.59
C ASP A 64 -39.69 21.39 12.97
N ARG A 65 -40.54 21.52 13.99
CA ARG A 65 -41.36 20.43 14.51
C ARG A 65 -42.83 20.76 14.32
N LYS A 66 -43.57 19.88 13.62
CA LYS A 66 -45.03 19.93 13.66
C LYS A 66 -45.52 19.19 14.89
N ILE A 67 -46.28 19.87 15.74
CA ILE A 67 -46.97 19.25 16.89
C ILE A 67 -47.89 18.17 16.35
N GLY A 68 -47.73 16.93 16.84
CA GLY A 68 -48.43 15.76 16.32
C GLY A 68 -49.84 15.61 16.86
N GLY A 69 -50.82 15.48 15.96
CA GLY A 69 -52.11 14.81 16.20
C GLY A 69 -52.11 13.38 15.63
N ALA A 70 -53.29 12.77 15.49
CA ALA A 70 -53.50 11.36 15.12
C ALA A 70 -52.79 10.85 13.84
N SER A 71 -52.30 11.75 12.99
CA SER A 71 -51.58 11.47 11.74
C SER A 71 -50.05 11.59 11.83
N GLY A 72 -49.48 11.80 13.03
CA GLY A 72 -48.04 11.81 13.28
C GLY A 72 -47.38 13.18 13.13
N GLY A 73 -46.64 13.61 14.16
CA GLY A 73 -45.81 14.82 14.10
C GLY A 73 -44.53 14.56 13.29
N GLY A 74 -44.19 15.48 12.39
CA GLY A 74 -42.97 15.42 11.56
C GLY A 74 -41.87 16.34 12.07
N SER A 75 -40.61 16.03 11.74
CA SER A 75 -39.46 16.91 11.96
C SER A 75 -38.79 17.21 10.62
N ARG A 76 -38.55 18.49 10.33
CA ARG A 76 -37.80 18.90 9.14
C ARG A 76 -36.65 19.79 9.56
N LEU A 77 -35.57 19.79 8.79
CA LEU A 77 -34.51 20.77 9.01
C LEU A 77 -35.05 22.18 8.76
N THR A 78 -34.64 23.13 9.57
CA THR A 78 -34.81 24.56 9.24
C THR A 78 -33.79 24.94 8.16
N ALA A 79 -33.97 26.10 7.50
CA ALA A 79 -32.95 26.62 6.57
C ALA A 79 -31.58 26.82 7.25
N GLN A 80 -31.54 27.16 8.54
CA GLN A 80 -30.28 27.23 9.30
C GLN A 80 -29.72 25.83 9.60
N GLY A 81 -30.58 24.86 9.91
CA GLY A 81 -30.20 23.47 10.11
C GLY A 81 -29.60 22.80 8.87
N GLU A 82 -30.17 23.07 7.69
CA GLU A 82 -29.62 22.60 6.41
C GLU A 82 -28.24 23.20 6.14
N ARG A 83 -28.10 24.52 6.32
CA ARG A 83 -26.80 25.21 6.15
C ARG A 83 -25.76 24.69 7.13
N TRP A 84 -26.12 24.52 8.40
CA TRP A 84 -25.23 23.98 9.43
C TRP A 84 -24.79 22.54 9.11
N LEU A 85 -25.73 21.69 8.69
CA LEU A 85 -25.44 20.32 8.29
C LEU A 85 -24.42 20.30 7.14
N ALA A 86 -24.65 21.09 6.08
CA ALA A 86 -23.75 21.17 4.94
C ALA A 86 -22.36 21.73 5.31
N GLN A 87 -22.30 22.79 6.14
CA GLN A 87 -21.04 23.35 6.62
C GLN A 87 -20.23 22.35 7.45
N PHE A 88 -20.90 21.60 8.33
CA PHE A 88 -20.24 20.57 9.12
C PHE A 88 -19.73 19.40 8.26
N GLU A 89 -20.50 18.96 7.26
CA GLU A 89 -20.02 17.93 6.31
C GLU A 89 -18.82 18.42 5.50
N SER A 90 -18.83 19.68 5.05
CA SER A 90 -17.69 20.31 4.38
C SER A 90 -16.46 20.38 5.30
N LEU A 91 -16.64 20.75 6.57
CA LEU A 91 -15.55 20.74 7.57
C LEU A 91 -15.00 19.33 7.75
N GLN A 92 -15.86 18.32 7.89
CA GLN A 92 -15.43 16.93 8.02
C GLN A 92 -14.62 16.45 6.82
N ALA A 93 -15.00 16.84 5.60
CA ALA A 93 -14.28 16.50 4.38
C ALA A 93 -12.91 17.21 4.29
N SER A 94 -12.83 18.50 4.62
CA SER A 94 -11.57 19.25 4.61
C SER A 94 -10.58 18.70 5.65
N VAL A 95 -11.04 18.44 6.87
CA VAL A 95 -10.20 17.82 7.91
C VAL A 95 -9.80 16.40 7.53
N ARG A 96 -10.69 15.63 6.87
CA ARG A 96 -10.34 14.30 6.34
C ARG A 96 -9.14 14.37 5.43
N ARG A 97 -9.22 15.23 4.42
CA ARG A 97 -8.17 15.37 3.42
C ARG A 97 -6.86 15.78 4.07
N ALA A 98 -6.88 16.77 4.96
CA ALA A 98 -5.69 17.20 5.69
C ALA A 98 -5.06 16.05 6.50
N ILE A 99 -5.86 15.24 7.19
CA ILE A 99 -5.35 14.08 7.94
C ILE A 99 -4.83 12.99 7.00
N GLU A 100 -5.51 12.72 5.90
CA GLU A 100 -5.07 11.75 4.89
C GLU A 100 -3.72 12.17 4.26
N ASP A 101 -3.54 13.46 3.96
CA ASP A 101 -2.29 14.02 3.44
C ASP A 101 -1.17 13.97 4.50
N GLN A 102 -1.45 14.30 5.76
CA GLN A 102 -0.43 14.18 6.81
C GLN A 102 -0.05 12.73 7.11
N TRP A 103 -1.02 11.82 7.06
CA TRP A 103 -0.77 10.39 7.15
C TRP A 103 0.06 9.91 5.95
N ALA A 104 -0.23 10.46 4.77
CA ALA A 104 0.51 10.20 3.55
C ALA A 104 1.99 10.47 3.70
N ASP A 105 2.31 11.68 4.16
CA ASP A 105 3.67 12.14 4.35
C ASP A 105 4.40 11.37 5.44
N PHE A 106 3.74 11.09 6.58
CA PHE A 106 4.31 10.28 7.65
C PHE A 106 4.78 8.92 7.15
N CYS A 107 3.91 8.27 6.39
CA CYS A 107 4.11 6.98 5.77
C CYS A 107 5.22 6.99 4.70
N ASN A 108 5.24 8.00 3.82
CA ASN A 108 6.30 8.19 2.83
C ASN A 108 7.68 8.38 3.49
N ARG A 109 7.75 9.10 4.61
CA ARG A 109 9.01 9.24 5.38
C ARG A 109 9.53 7.90 5.88
N GLN A 110 8.66 7.01 6.35
CA GLN A 110 9.06 5.66 6.80
C GLN A 110 9.56 4.81 5.63
N PHE A 111 8.87 4.85 4.48
CA PHE A 111 9.34 4.16 3.26
C PHE A 111 10.71 4.66 2.82
N ASN A 112 10.88 5.98 2.78
CA ASN A 112 12.15 6.58 2.40
C ASN A 112 13.26 6.15 3.36
N ALA A 113 13.03 6.24 4.67
CA ALA A 113 14.02 5.85 5.67
C ALA A 113 14.43 4.37 5.57
N ALA A 114 13.48 3.47 5.26
CA ALA A 114 13.73 2.03 5.27
C ALA A 114 14.27 1.46 3.95
N ILE A 115 13.93 2.07 2.81
CA ILE A 115 14.25 1.53 1.48
C ILE A 115 15.10 2.52 0.69
N VAL A 116 14.67 3.77 0.55
CA VAL A 116 15.34 4.75 -0.32
C VAL A 116 16.67 5.21 0.27
N THR A 117 16.69 5.62 1.54
CA THR A 117 17.89 6.12 2.23
C THR A 117 19.03 5.11 2.26
N PRO A 118 18.82 3.80 2.57
CA PRO A 118 19.91 2.82 2.49
C PRO A 118 20.50 2.66 1.09
N LEU A 119 19.69 2.80 0.02
CA LEU A 119 20.18 2.77 -1.35
C LEU A 119 20.97 4.04 -1.69
N ARG A 120 20.45 5.23 -1.32
CA ARG A 120 21.15 6.52 -1.47
C ARG A 120 22.52 6.48 -0.81
N ASN A 121 22.60 6.06 0.45
CA ASN A 121 23.86 5.98 1.19
C ASN A 121 24.92 5.11 0.47
N LYS A 122 24.50 4.03 -0.20
CA LYS A 122 25.41 3.18 -0.99
C LYS A 122 25.91 3.94 -2.22
N MET A 123 25.00 4.55 -2.97
CA MET A 123 25.35 5.31 -4.17
C MET A 123 26.23 6.53 -3.84
N ASP A 124 25.90 7.27 -2.78
CA ASP A 124 26.68 8.43 -2.31
C ASP A 124 28.09 8.04 -1.85
N SER A 125 28.27 6.80 -1.38
CA SER A 125 29.58 6.24 -1.05
C SER A 125 30.38 5.74 -2.27
N GLY A 126 29.84 5.91 -3.48
CA GLY A 126 30.46 5.50 -4.75
C GLY A 126 30.17 4.06 -5.17
N GLN A 127 29.23 3.37 -4.51
CA GLN A 127 28.84 2.01 -4.90
C GLN A 127 27.78 2.04 -6.00
N SER A 128 27.99 1.24 -7.06
CA SER A 128 26.93 0.99 -8.05
C SER A 128 25.99 -0.11 -7.54
N VAL A 129 24.69 0.14 -7.60
CA VAL A 129 23.64 -0.74 -7.08
C VAL A 129 22.96 -1.46 -8.24
N LEU A 130 22.95 -2.80 -8.20
CA LEU A 130 22.09 -3.63 -9.05
C LEU A 130 20.97 -4.21 -8.17
N LEU A 131 19.78 -3.64 -8.33
CA LEU A 131 18.58 -3.96 -7.56
C LEU A 131 17.66 -4.89 -8.35
N SER A 132 17.40 -6.07 -7.81
CA SER A 132 16.45 -7.03 -8.39
C SER A 132 15.16 -7.10 -7.58
N ILE A 133 14.01 -6.92 -8.22
CA ILE A 133 12.68 -7.04 -7.59
C ILE A 133 11.99 -8.29 -8.12
N ILE A 134 11.76 -9.27 -7.25
CA ILE A 134 11.15 -10.58 -7.57
C ILE A 134 9.87 -10.83 -6.78
N GLY A 135 9.22 -11.97 -7.00
CA GLY A 135 7.97 -12.35 -6.31
C GLY A 135 6.72 -11.83 -7.01
N ALA A 136 5.72 -11.36 -6.25
CA ALA A 136 4.42 -10.96 -6.80
C ALA A 136 3.68 -9.94 -5.91
N GLY A 137 2.51 -9.48 -6.37
CA GLY A 137 1.65 -8.65 -5.54
C GLY A 137 2.11 -7.21 -5.26
N GLY A 138 3.00 -6.61 -6.06
CA GLY A 138 3.40 -5.20 -5.87
C GLY A 138 4.70 -4.72 -6.54
N LYS A 139 5.41 -5.59 -7.25
CA LYS A 139 6.73 -5.30 -7.86
C LYS A 139 6.77 -4.02 -8.69
N THR A 140 5.92 -3.90 -9.69
CA THR A 140 5.86 -2.71 -10.56
C THR A 140 5.55 -1.44 -9.77
N THR A 141 4.72 -1.54 -8.72
CA THR A 141 4.42 -0.39 -7.86
C THR A 141 5.66 0.03 -7.07
N LEU A 142 6.35 -0.92 -6.42
CA LEU A 142 7.60 -0.66 -5.70
C LEU A 142 8.64 -0.04 -6.64
N LEU A 143 8.75 -0.58 -7.85
CA LEU A 143 9.66 -0.09 -8.86
C LEU A 143 9.38 1.37 -9.23
N ASN A 144 8.13 1.70 -9.53
CA ASN A 144 7.75 3.06 -9.89
C ASN A 144 8.06 4.03 -8.75
N GLN A 145 7.93 3.60 -7.50
CA GLN A 145 8.19 4.46 -6.36
C GLN A 145 9.68 4.68 -6.12
N LEU A 146 10.50 3.64 -6.29
CA LEU A 146 11.95 3.77 -6.28
C LEU A 146 12.44 4.66 -7.41
N TRP A 147 11.85 4.49 -8.60
CA TRP A 147 12.08 5.35 -9.73
C TRP A 147 11.79 6.81 -9.40
N ASP A 148 10.55 7.13 -9.02
CA ASP A 148 10.12 8.48 -8.69
C ASP A 148 10.97 9.13 -7.56
N SER A 149 11.62 8.31 -6.72
CA SER A 149 12.45 8.79 -5.61
C SER A 149 13.94 8.95 -5.94
N LEU A 150 14.45 8.31 -7.00
CA LEU A 150 15.89 8.19 -7.24
C LEU A 150 16.33 8.59 -8.66
N SER A 151 15.44 8.56 -9.65
CA SER A 151 15.82 8.78 -11.06
C SER A 151 16.32 10.18 -11.36
N ASP A 152 15.86 11.17 -10.60
CA ASP A 152 16.26 12.58 -10.78
C ASP A 152 17.60 12.88 -10.08
N GLU A 153 18.00 12.04 -9.13
CA GLU A 153 19.21 12.22 -8.31
C GLU A 153 20.40 11.39 -8.81
N TYR A 154 20.14 10.21 -9.40
CA TYR A 154 21.17 9.25 -9.77
C TYR A 154 21.02 8.77 -11.21
N SER A 155 22.14 8.47 -11.87
CA SER A 155 22.13 7.79 -13.17
C SER A 155 21.53 6.39 -13.02
N THR A 156 20.30 6.23 -13.49
CA THR A 156 19.42 5.11 -13.25
C THR A 156 19.02 4.42 -14.55
N LEU A 157 19.31 3.13 -14.66
CA LEU A 157 18.82 2.26 -15.72
C LEU A 157 17.64 1.43 -15.22
N TYR A 158 16.51 1.50 -15.90
CA TYR A 158 15.38 0.61 -15.67
C TYR A 158 15.34 -0.49 -16.73
N THR A 159 15.18 -1.73 -16.26
CA THR A 159 15.04 -2.90 -17.13
C THR A 159 14.22 -3.98 -16.43
N THR A 160 13.93 -5.05 -17.15
CA THR A 160 13.23 -6.23 -16.65
C THR A 160 13.95 -7.47 -17.19
N THR A 161 13.75 -8.65 -16.60
CA THR A 161 14.10 -9.93 -17.26
C THR A 161 12.91 -10.55 -18.02
N THR A 162 11.75 -9.88 -18.03
CA THR A 162 10.49 -10.39 -18.62
C THR A 162 9.82 -9.35 -19.52
N LYS A 163 8.59 -9.59 -20.01
CA LYS A 163 7.90 -8.65 -20.91
C LYS A 163 7.22 -7.53 -20.11
N VAL A 164 7.62 -6.28 -20.31
CA VAL A 164 7.00 -5.10 -19.68
C VAL A 164 6.43 -4.17 -20.75
N LYS A 165 5.37 -3.43 -20.41
CA LYS A 165 4.79 -2.39 -21.27
C LYS A 165 5.73 -1.19 -21.29
N ALA A 166 6.01 -0.64 -22.47
CA ALA A 166 6.78 0.60 -22.58
C ALA A 166 6.11 1.72 -21.76
N ARG A 167 6.94 2.47 -21.01
CA ARG A 167 6.53 3.64 -20.24
C ARG A 167 6.62 4.86 -21.14
N ALA A 168 5.53 5.61 -21.28
CA ALA A 168 5.48 6.77 -22.18
C ALA A 168 6.31 7.96 -21.66
N ASP A 169 6.64 7.94 -20.37
CA ASP A 169 7.39 8.96 -19.64
C ASP A 169 8.90 8.67 -19.53
N ILE A 170 9.37 7.55 -20.08
CA ILE A 170 10.78 7.16 -20.03
C ILE A 170 11.27 6.91 -21.45
N GLU A 171 12.45 7.46 -21.78
CA GLU A 171 13.10 7.14 -23.03
C GLU A 171 13.41 5.65 -23.10
N THR A 172 12.87 4.98 -24.12
CA THR A 172 12.98 3.54 -24.28
C THR A 172 14.02 3.22 -25.34
N TYR A 173 15.09 2.56 -24.92
CA TYR A 173 16.18 2.10 -25.75
C TYR A 173 16.03 0.62 -26.06
N TYR A 174 16.27 0.27 -27.31
CA TYR A 174 16.21 -1.10 -27.78
C TYR A 174 17.60 -1.58 -28.17
N GLU A 175 17.93 -2.81 -27.78
CA GLU A 175 19.11 -3.58 -28.23
C GLU A 175 20.48 -3.03 -27.79
N THR A 176 20.63 -1.70 -27.66
CA THR A 176 21.83 -1.04 -27.14
C THR A 176 21.46 -0.18 -25.93
N ALA A 177 22.17 -0.38 -24.81
CA ALA A 177 22.00 0.47 -23.63
C ALA A 177 22.64 1.85 -23.89
N PRO A 178 22.02 2.95 -23.41
CA PRO A 178 22.55 4.29 -23.64
C PRO A 178 23.85 4.53 -22.87
N ALA A 179 24.87 5.09 -23.53
CA ALA A 179 26.19 5.29 -22.90
C ALA A 179 26.17 6.25 -21.68
N HIS A 180 25.33 7.29 -21.72
CA HIS A 180 25.34 8.38 -20.72
C HIS A 180 23.95 8.92 -20.36
N SER A 181 22.86 8.18 -20.65
CA SER A 181 21.54 8.64 -20.20
C SER A 181 21.41 8.43 -18.70
N SER A 182 20.99 9.49 -17.99
CA SER A 182 20.66 9.38 -16.57
C SER A 182 19.43 8.51 -16.33
N VAL A 183 18.61 8.25 -17.36
CA VAL A 183 17.26 7.70 -17.19
C VAL A 183 16.84 6.96 -18.47
N ALA A 184 16.76 5.62 -18.44
CA ALA A 184 16.37 4.84 -19.62
C ALA A 184 15.64 3.54 -19.28
N LEU A 185 14.66 3.15 -20.12
CA LEU A 185 14.13 1.78 -20.17
C LEU A 185 14.92 1.00 -21.23
N TYR A 186 15.55 -0.11 -20.84
CA TYR A 186 16.36 -0.92 -21.75
C TYR A 186 15.87 -2.36 -21.87
N GLY A 187 15.70 -2.83 -23.11
CA GLY A 187 15.42 -4.23 -23.45
C GLY A 187 15.16 -4.43 -24.94
N ALA A 188 14.87 -5.66 -25.39
CA ALA A 188 14.61 -5.92 -26.82
C ALA A 188 13.14 -5.60 -27.18
N ARG A 189 12.84 -5.12 -28.40
CA ARG A 189 11.46 -4.77 -28.76
C ARG A 189 10.61 -6.01 -29.00
N ILE A 190 9.39 -6.07 -28.43
CA ILE A 190 8.36 -7.06 -28.80
C ILE A 190 7.07 -6.33 -29.20
N GLY A 191 6.77 -6.30 -30.49
CA GLY A 191 5.56 -5.65 -31.00
C GLY A 191 5.60 -4.13 -30.85
N ALA A 192 4.43 -3.48 -30.92
CA ALA A 192 4.33 -2.02 -30.91
C ALA A 192 4.78 -1.39 -29.59
N ASP A 193 4.32 -1.94 -28.44
CA ASP A 193 4.38 -1.28 -27.12
C ASP A 193 4.99 -2.15 -25.99
N LYS A 194 5.67 -3.26 -26.29
CA LYS A 194 6.30 -4.11 -25.26
C LYS A 194 7.81 -4.19 -25.44
N VAL A 195 8.48 -4.25 -24.30
CA VAL A 195 9.93 -4.45 -24.19
C VAL A 195 10.15 -5.83 -23.55
N GLN A 196 10.92 -6.69 -24.22
CA GLN A 196 11.50 -7.91 -23.67
C GLN A 196 12.66 -7.54 -22.76
N GLY A 197 12.69 -8.17 -21.60
CA GLY A 197 13.79 -8.02 -20.68
C GLY A 197 15.17 -8.41 -21.21
N VAL A 198 16.17 -7.85 -20.55
CA VAL A 198 17.59 -8.10 -20.77
C VAL A 198 17.99 -9.37 -20.02
N SER A 199 18.91 -10.16 -20.58
CA SER A 199 19.39 -11.37 -19.91
C SER A 199 20.18 -11.02 -18.63
N PRO A 200 20.20 -11.88 -17.61
CA PRO A 200 21.01 -11.67 -16.41
C PRO A 200 22.50 -11.43 -16.69
N ALA A 201 23.05 -12.14 -17.68
CA ALA A 201 24.44 -11.97 -18.08
C ALA A 201 24.73 -10.58 -18.65
N ALA A 202 23.82 -10.02 -19.45
CA ALA A 202 23.94 -8.67 -19.95
C ALA A 202 23.77 -7.62 -18.84
N LEU A 203 22.92 -7.88 -17.83
CA LEU A 203 22.80 -7.01 -16.65
C LEU A 203 24.06 -7.00 -15.79
N ASN A 204 24.70 -8.17 -15.60
CA ASN A 204 26.02 -8.24 -14.97
C ASN A 204 27.05 -7.42 -15.76
N GLN A 205 27.09 -7.56 -17.08
CA GLN A 205 28.02 -6.77 -17.91
C GLN A 205 27.78 -5.26 -17.77
N LEU A 206 26.52 -4.81 -17.80
CA LEU A 206 26.17 -3.41 -17.63
C LEU A 206 26.53 -2.86 -16.24
N HIS A 207 26.30 -3.65 -15.19
CA HIS A 207 26.68 -3.27 -13.82
C HIS A 207 28.21 -3.16 -13.68
N ALA A 208 28.96 -4.09 -14.29
CA ALA A 208 30.42 -4.08 -14.27
C ALA A 208 31.04 -2.83 -14.95
N LEU A 209 30.35 -2.24 -15.93
CA LEU A 209 30.78 -0.99 -16.59
C LEU A 209 30.68 0.23 -15.66
N LYS A 210 29.86 0.18 -14.61
CA LYS A 210 29.65 1.27 -13.63
C LYS A 210 29.21 2.61 -14.24
N ASN A 211 28.63 2.59 -15.44
CA ASN A 211 28.08 3.79 -16.08
C ASN A 211 26.80 4.29 -15.38
N TYR A 212 26.11 3.40 -14.65
CA TYR A 212 24.92 3.71 -13.86
C TYR A 212 25.21 3.50 -12.38
N GLN A 213 24.76 4.45 -11.56
CA GLN A 213 24.78 4.32 -10.10
C GLN A 213 23.68 3.38 -9.62
N LEU A 214 22.57 3.30 -10.35
CA LEU A 214 21.46 2.39 -10.05
C LEU A 214 21.00 1.65 -11.31
N ILE A 215 20.88 0.34 -11.21
CA ILE A 215 20.18 -0.49 -12.19
C ILE A 215 19.03 -1.19 -11.47
N ILE A 216 17.80 -0.91 -11.87
CA ILE A 216 16.61 -1.57 -11.32
C ILE A 216 16.11 -2.62 -12.32
N CYS A 217 16.09 -3.87 -11.89
CA CYS A 217 15.61 -4.99 -12.67
C CYS A 217 14.32 -5.57 -12.05
N GLU A 218 13.19 -5.44 -12.75
CA GLU A 218 11.98 -6.21 -12.41
C GLU A 218 12.09 -7.63 -13.01
N ALA A 219 12.13 -8.64 -12.16
CA ALA A 219 12.13 -10.04 -12.56
C ALA A 219 10.79 -10.71 -12.25
N ASP A 220 10.53 -11.87 -12.87
CA ASP A 220 9.43 -12.76 -12.52
C ASP A 220 7.99 -12.23 -12.69
N GLY A 221 7.48 -12.27 -13.92
CA GLY A 221 6.04 -12.05 -14.19
C GLY A 221 5.13 -13.02 -13.41
N ALA A 222 4.06 -12.51 -12.79
CA ALA A 222 3.21 -13.28 -11.87
C ALA A 222 1.68 -13.18 -12.14
N ARG A 223 1.25 -12.78 -13.35
CA ARG A 223 -0.17 -12.63 -13.75
C ARG A 223 -1.06 -11.84 -12.76
N ARG A 224 -0.52 -10.81 -12.07
CA ARG A 224 -1.20 -10.03 -11.01
C ARG A 224 -1.59 -10.81 -9.75
N MET A 225 -1.07 -12.02 -9.57
CA MET A 225 -1.30 -12.81 -8.37
C MET A 225 -0.55 -12.21 -7.16
N PRO A 226 -1.08 -12.38 -5.93
CA PRO A 226 -0.43 -12.00 -4.68
C PRO A 226 0.92 -12.67 -4.40
N PHE A 227 1.06 -13.95 -4.70
CA PHE A 227 2.26 -14.74 -4.42
C PHE A 227 2.71 -15.50 -5.68
N LYS A 228 4.02 -15.72 -5.84
CA LYS A 228 4.57 -16.51 -6.94
C LYS A 228 5.33 -17.72 -6.43
N VAL A 229 4.86 -18.91 -6.84
CA VAL A 229 5.64 -20.14 -6.76
C VAL A 229 6.48 -20.22 -8.04
N HIS A 230 7.78 -20.02 -7.89
CA HIS A 230 8.78 -20.03 -8.95
C HIS A 230 8.97 -21.45 -9.49
N ALA A 231 9.17 -21.56 -10.81
CA ALA A 231 9.57 -22.82 -11.43
C ALA A 231 11.03 -23.17 -11.09
N ALA A 232 11.49 -24.36 -11.48
CA ALA A 232 12.86 -24.81 -11.24
C ALA A 232 13.93 -23.80 -11.72
N HIS A 233 13.71 -23.15 -12.86
CA HIS A 233 14.62 -22.16 -13.45
C HIS A 233 14.42 -20.71 -12.95
N GLU A 234 13.44 -20.47 -12.07
CA GLU A 234 13.13 -19.14 -11.51
C GLU A 234 13.43 -19.11 -9.99
N PRO A 235 13.61 -17.93 -9.35
CA PRO A 235 13.70 -16.61 -9.99
C PRO A 235 14.98 -16.47 -10.80
N VAL A 236 14.90 -15.69 -11.87
CA VAL A 236 16.05 -15.39 -12.73
C VAL A 236 16.62 -14.04 -12.31
N VAL A 237 17.68 -14.08 -11.49
CA VAL A 237 18.31 -12.90 -10.88
C VAL A 237 19.76 -12.79 -11.34
N PRO A 238 20.24 -11.59 -11.75
CA PRO A 238 21.65 -11.35 -12.05
C PRO A 238 22.56 -11.68 -10.86
N GLU A 239 23.65 -12.40 -11.12
CA GLU A 239 24.62 -12.80 -10.10
C GLU A 239 25.26 -11.60 -9.38
N GLN A 240 25.41 -10.46 -10.07
CA GLN A 240 25.96 -9.25 -9.48
C GLN A 240 24.92 -8.38 -8.75
N SER A 241 23.68 -8.87 -8.56
CA SER A 241 22.68 -8.13 -7.79
C SER A 241 23.19 -7.86 -6.39
N THR A 242 23.30 -6.59 -6.03
CA THR A 242 23.72 -6.15 -4.70
C THR A 242 22.52 -6.13 -3.75
N GLU A 243 21.32 -5.89 -4.28
CA GLU A 243 20.07 -5.82 -3.53
C GLU A 243 19.01 -6.70 -4.18
N VAL A 244 18.26 -7.46 -3.37
CA VAL A 244 17.10 -8.22 -3.85
C VAL A 244 15.89 -7.98 -2.96
N TYR A 245 14.80 -7.53 -3.55
CA TYR A 245 13.51 -7.35 -2.89
C TYR A 245 12.54 -8.44 -3.35
N ILE A 246 12.09 -9.26 -2.40
CA ILE A 246 11.09 -10.30 -2.61
C ILE A 246 9.74 -9.73 -2.20
N VAL A 247 8.87 -9.48 -3.17
CA VAL A 247 7.53 -8.92 -2.89
C VAL A 247 6.52 -10.04 -2.69
N VAL A 248 5.76 -9.95 -1.61
CA VAL A 248 4.67 -10.87 -1.25
C VAL A 248 3.41 -10.07 -0.96
N GLY A 249 2.32 -10.31 -1.69
CA GLY A 249 1.01 -9.72 -1.35
C GLY A 249 0.36 -10.46 -0.18
N CYS A 250 0.04 -9.75 0.90
CA CYS A 250 -0.62 -10.29 2.10
C CYS A 250 -1.99 -10.93 1.82
N ASP A 251 -2.65 -10.58 0.71
CA ASP A 251 -3.88 -11.24 0.32
C ASP A 251 -3.69 -12.72 -0.07
N ALA A 252 -2.45 -13.19 -0.21
CA ALA A 252 -2.14 -14.61 -0.33
C ALA A 252 -2.49 -15.44 0.91
N PHE A 253 -2.47 -14.82 2.09
CA PHE A 253 -2.73 -15.49 3.37
C PHE A 253 -4.22 -15.47 3.75
N VAL A 254 -5.07 -14.93 2.88
CA VAL A 254 -6.51 -14.77 3.13
C VAL A 254 -7.35 -15.38 2.00
N LYS A 255 -6.86 -15.34 0.76
CA LYS A 255 -7.56 -15.90 -0.41
C LYS A 255 -7.14 -17.33 -0.69
N PRO A 256 -8.01 -18.16 -1.29
CA PRO A 256 -7.65 -19.50 -1.75
C PRO A 256 -6.40 -19.50 -2.63
N ALA A 257 -5.55 -20.51 -2.48
CA ALA A 257 -4.29 -20.60 -3.21
C ALA A 257 -4.48 -20.59 -4.74
N VAL A 258 -5.57 -21.17 -5.27
CA VAL A 258 -5.90 -21.12 -6.70
C VAL A 258 -6.06 -19.68 -7.23
N ASP A 259 -6.55 -18.76 -6.39
CA ASP A 259 -6.77 -17.35 -6.72
C ASP A 259 -5.59 -16.45 -6.31
N ALA A 260 -4.72 -16.95 -5.44
CA ALA A 260 -3.67 -16.17 -4.80
C ALA A 260 -2.24 -16.51 -5.26
N LEU A 261 -1.98 -17.77 -5.61
CA LEU A 261 -0.65 -18.29 -5.90
C LEU A 261 -0.51 -18.55 -7.40
N HIS A 262 0.36 -17.77 -8.05
CA HIS A 262 0.81 -18.11 -9.39
C HIS A 262 1.58 -19.43 -9.36
N ARG A 263 1.14 -20.41 -10.16
CA ARG A 263 1.64 -21.80 -10.21
C ARG A 263 1.51 -22.53 -8.88
N HIS A 264 0.36 -22.39 -8.21
CA HIS A 264 0.06 -23.10 -6.96
C HIS A 264 0.28 -24.62 -7.05
N GLN A 265 0.21 -25.23 -8.24
CA GLN A 265 0.45 -26.66 -8.44
C GLN A 265 1.89 -27.10 -8.13
N LEU A 266 2.84 -26.16 -8.05
CA LEU A 266 4.25 -26.45 -7.77
C LEU A 266 4.57 -26.51 -6.27
N ILE A 267 3.58 -26.30 -5.41
CA ILE A 267 3.73 -26.42 -3.96
C ILE A 267 2.62 -27.31 -3.42
N ASP A 268 2.98 -28.20 -2.50
CA ASP A 268 2.04 -29.13 -1.86
C ASP A 268 1.21 -28.39 -0.80
N ILE A 269 0.00 -27.97 -1.18
CA ILE A 269 -1.02 -27.28 -0.37
C ILE A 269 -2.43 -27.57 -0.93
N ASP A 270 -3.47 -27.39 -0.12
CA ASP A 270 -4.86 -27.39 -0.59
C ASP A 270 -5.13 -26.14 -1.45
N PRO A 271 -5.51 -26.27 -2.74
CA PRO A 271 -5.77 -25.13 -3.62
C PRO A 271 -6.95 -24.25 -3.19
N ASN A 272 -7.87 -24.78 -2.37
CA ASN A 272 -9.07 -24.08 -1.91
C ASN A 272 -8.85 -23.34 -0.58
N GLN A 273 -7.69 -23.51 0.05
CA GLN A 273 -7.32 -22.82 1.28
C GLN A 273 -6.25 -21.76 1.02
N PRO A 274 -6.16 -20.71 1.84
CA PRO A 274 -5.03 -19.80 1.81
C PRO A 274 -3.72 -20.52 2.15
N ILE A 275 -2.60 -20.06 1.59
CA ILE A 275 -1.29 -20.56 2.03
C ILE A 275 -1.04 -20.12 3.48
N ALA A 276 -0.57 -21.04 4.32
CA ALA A 276 -0.14 -20.71 5.67
C ALA A 276 1.16 -19.89 5.64
N VAL A 277 1.33 -18.94 6.58
CA VAL A 277 2.49 -18.04 6.58
C VAL A 277 3.79 -18.83 6.75
N ASP A 278 3.82 -19.78 7.68
CA ASP A 278 4.98 -20.67 7.90
C ASP A 278 5.38 -21.42 6.62
N ARG A 279 4.41 -21.93 5.86
CA ARG A 279 4.65 -22.63 4.60
C ARG A 279 5.20 -21.69 3.53
N ALA A 280 4.70 -20.46 3.44
CA ALA A 280 5.21 -19.45 2.52
C ALA A 280 6.65 -19.03 2.88
N ILE A 281 6.95 -18.80 4.16
CA ILE A 281 8.29 -18.44 4.62
C ILE A 281 9.27 -19.59 4.42
N GLN A 282 8.87 -20.82 4.74
CA GLN A 282 9.67 -22.01 4.47
C GLN A 282 10.01 -22.09 2.98
N TYR A 283 9.01 -21.95 2.09
CA TYR A 283 9.23 -21.97 0.65
C TYR A 283 10.21 -20.88 0.21
N ILE A 284 10.02 -19.63 0.65
CA ILE A 284 10.91 -18.52 0.30
C ILE A 284 12.34 -18.82 0.76
N CYS A 285 12.52 -19.18 2.03
CA CYS A 285 13.84 -19.38 2.61
C CYS A 285 14.57 -20.58 1.99
N GLN A 286 13.89 -21.71 1.82
CA GLN A 286 14.53 -22.95 1.37
C GLN A 286 14.65 -23.05 -0.15
N THR A 287 13.75 -22.40 -0.90
CA THR A 287 13.70 -22.54 -2.38
C THR A 287 14.14 -21.27 -3.10
N VAL A 288 13.66 -20.11 -2.67
CA VAL A 288 13.92 -18.85 -3.38
C VAL A 288 15.30 -18.33 -3.01
N LEU A 289 15.61 -18.20 -1.71
CA LEU A 289 16.90 -17.64 -1.27
C LEU A 289 18.10 -18.45 -1.71
N ALA A 290 17.96 -19.77 -1.80
CA ALA A 290 19.01 -20.68 -2.27
C ALA A 290 19.47 -20.39 -3.71
N LYS A 291 18.67 -19.66 -4.50
CA LYS A 291 18.98 -19.27 -5.88
C LYS A 291 19.44 -17.81 -6.01
N LEU A 292 19.46 -17.06 -4.91
CA LEU A 292 19.85 -15.64 -4.93
C LEU A 292 21.35 -15.48 -4.69
N PRO A 293 22.00 -14.46 -5.25
CA PRO A 293 23.44 -14.25 -5.08
C PRO A 293 23.81 -14.13 -3.60
N ALA A 294 24.85 -14.82 -3.14
CA ALA A 294 25.18 -14.91 -1.70
C ALA A 294 25.50 -13.54 -1.07
N ALA A 295 26.14 -12.65 -1.82
CA ALA A 295 26.56 -11.32 -1.36
C ALA A 295 25.44 -10.27 -1.34
N ALA A 296 24.25 -10.58 -1.88
CA ALA A 296 23.17 -9.60 -1.99
C ALA A 296 22.53 -9.31 -0.61
N ASN A 297 22.13 -8.08 -0.37
CA ASN A 297 21.22 -7.77 0.73
C ASN A 297 19.80 -8.19 0.33
N ILE A 298 19.14 -8.95 1.20
CA ILE A 298 17.80 -9.48 0.93
C ILE A 298 16.77 -8.72 1.77
N SER A 299 15.70 -8.28 1.12
CA SER A 299 14.53 -7.71 1.76
C SER A 299 13.27 -8.48 1.38
N LEU A 300 12.49 -8.91 2.35
CA LEU A 300 11.17 -9.51 2.15
C LEU A 300 10.09 -8.47 2.44
N LEU A 301 9.40 -8.03 1.38
CA LEU A 301 8.39 -6.98 1.44
C LEU A 301 6.97 -7.54 1.35
N PHE A 302 6.25 -7.49 2.47
CA PHE A 302 4.84 -7.86 2.59
C PHE A 302 3.94 -6.70 2.18
N ASN A 303 3.50 -6.68 0.94
CA ASN A 303 2.59 -5.67 0.41
C ASN A 303 1.13 -5.92 0.82
N LYS A 304 0.31 -4.88 0.81
CA LYS A 304 -1.11 -4.84 1.23
C LYS A 304 -1.31 -5.19 2.70
N TYR A 305 -0.28 -5.07 3.52
CA TYR A 305 -0.32 -5.37 4.95
C TYR A 305 -1.36 -4.50 5.68
N GLY A 306 -1.49 -3.23 5.34
CA GLY A 306 -2.48 -2.35 5.98
C GLY A 306 -3.94 -2.75 5.73
N GLN A 307 -4.21 -3.50 4.65
CA GLN A 307 -5.53 -3.99 4.28
C GLN A 307 -5.81 -5.40 4.83
N TYR A 308 -4.85 -6.32 4.75
CA TYR A 308 -5.06 -7.74 5.08
C TYR A 308 -4.35 -8.19 6.36
N GLY A 309 -3.31 -7.48 6.79
CA GLY A 309 -2.43 -7.91 7.87
C GLY A 309 -1.67 -9.21 7.56
N LEU A 310 -1.18 -9.84 8.61
CA LEU A 310 -0.74 -11.24 8.63
C LEU A 310 -1.52 -11.99 9.71
N PRO A 311 -1.79 -13.30 9.52
CA PRO A 311 -2.43 -14.13 10.53
C PRO A 311 -1.51 -14.50 11.71
N ILE A 312 -0.29 -13.94 11.77
CA ILE A 312 0.70 -14.11 12.84
C ILE A 312 1.26 -12.75 13.23
N SER A 313 1.86 -12.66 14.43
CA SER A 313 2.57 -11.46 14.86
C SER A 313 3.90 -11.27 14.12
N MET A 314 4.43 -10.03 14.13
CA MET A 314 5.75 -9.74 13.55
C MET A 314 6.88 -10.50 14.26
N LEU A 315 6.77 -10.71 15.58
CA LEU A 315 7.76 -11.48 16.34
C LEU A 315 7.77 -12.96 15.94
N GLU A 316 6.59 -13.54 15.68
CA GLU A 316 6.50 -14.91 15.16
C GLU A 316 7.03 -15.02 13.74
N LEU A 317 6.79 -14.01 12.89
CA LEU A 317 7.34 -13.95 11.55
C LEU A 317 8.88 -13.91 11.58
N VAL A 318 9.48 -13.11 12.46
CA VAL A 318 10.93 -13.05 12.68
C VAL A 318 11.46 -14.43 13.06
N ARG A 319 10.87 -15.08 14.07
CA ARG A 319 11.27 -16.43 14.50
C ARG A 319 11.15 -17.48 13.40
N LEU A 320 10.14 -17.38 12.54
CA LEU A 320 9.97 -18.28 11.40
C LEU A 320 11.08 -18.10 10.37
N VAL A 321 11.50 -16.86 10.12
CA VAL A 321 12.60 -16.58 9.19
C VAL A 321 13.92 -17.09 9.77
N GLU A 322 14.22 -16.81 11.05
CA GLU A 322 15.39 -17.34 11.77
C GLU A 322 15.44 -18.87 11.73
N LYS A 323 14.28 -19.52 11.86
CA LYS A 323 14.17 -20.98 11.81
C LYS A 323 14.60 -21.56 10.45
N TYR A 324 14.37 -20.85 9.35
CA TYR A 324 14.57 -21.39 7.99
C TYR A 324 15.75 -20.77 7.23
N SER A 325 16.37 -19.71 7.75
CA SER A 325 17.48 -19.01 7.11
C SER A 325 18.45 -18.44 8.14
N GLU A 326 19.74 -18.74 7.98
CA GLU A 326 20.84 -18.06 8.69
C GLU A 326 21.30 -16.79 7.97
N ARG A 327 20.90 -16.63 6.71
CA ARG A 327 21.23 -15.45 5.92
C ARG A 327 20.44 -14.25 6.46
N PRO A 328 21.07 -13.07 6.62
CA PRO A 328 20.34 -11.91 7.10
C PRO A 328 19.27 -11.43 6.13
N ILE A 329 18.07 -11.18 6.64
CA ILE A 329 16.92 -10.73 5.84
C ILE A 329 16.25 -9.55 6.50
N ALA A 330 16.12 -8.46 5.76
CA ALA A 330 15.29 -7.33 6.15
C ALA A 330 13.81 -7.67 5.92
N LEU A 331 13.01 -7.66 6.99
CA LEU A 331 11.55 -7.76 6.87
C LEU A 331 10.94 -6.38 6.71
N LEU A 332 10.05 -6.21 5.74
CA LEU A 332 9.37 -4.95 5.45
C LEU A 332 7.88 -5.23 5.24
N THR A 333 7.00 -4.41 5.80
CA THR A 333 5.56 -4.53 5.57
C THR A 333 5.00 -3.22 5.04
N ALA A 334 4.27 -3.26 3.93
CA ALA A 334 3.80 -2.07 3.23
C ALA A 334 2.38 -2.20 2.67
N GLU A 335 1.81 -1.07 2.26
CA GLU A 335 0.61 -0.99 1.44
C GLU A 335 0.92 -0.09 0.23
N LEU A 336 1.59 -0.66 -0.78
CA LEU A 336 1.98 0.03 -1.99
C LEU A 336 0.73 0.39 -2.83
N LYS A 337 0.47 1.69 -3.03
CA LYS A 337 -0.50 2.18 -4.02
C LYS A 337 0.20 3.04 -5.06
N LEU A 338 -0.38 3.09 -6.27
CA LEU A 338 0.07 4.00 -7.31
C LEU A 338 -0.01 5.44 -6.78
N ARG A 339 1.15 6.11 -6.70
CA ARG A 339 1.33 7.53 -6.33
C ARG A 339 0.96 7.94 -4.89
N GLN A 340 0.68 7.01 -3.97
CA GLN A 340 0.37 7.34 -2.57
C GLN A 340 0.80 6.24 -1.55
N VAL A 341 1.61 6.64 -0.57
CA VAL A 341 1.54 6.29 0.88
C VAL A 341 1.76 4.85 1.34
N PHE A 342 2.70 4.69 2.27
CA PHE A 342 3.26 3.41 2.69
C PHE A 342 3.30 3.19 4.20
N HIS A 343 3.16 1.94 4.61
CA HIS A 343 3.75 1.52 5.87
C HIS A 343 5.13 0.94 5.55
N VAL A 344 6.15 1.28 6.32
CA VAL A 344 7.23 0.33 6.59
C VAL A 344 7.24 0.23 8.10
N ILE A 345 6.80 -0.90 8.62
CA ILE A 345 6.39 -1.00 10.03
C ILE A 345 7.59 -1.29 10.92
N GLU A 346 8.53 -2.09 10.45
CA GLU A 346 9.76 -2.40 11.16
C GLU A 346 10.79 -2.87 10.13
N VAL A 347 12.08 -2.61 10.38
CA VAL A 347 13.18 -3.31 9.73
C VAL A 347 13.77 -4.25 10.76
N TYR A 348 13.44 -5.53 10.65
CA TYR A 348 14.16 -6.56 11.39
C TYR A 348 15.34 -6.97 10.53
N ARG A 349 16.56 -6.67 10.97
CA ARG A 349 17.73 -7.39 10.48
C ARG A 349 17.81 -8.65 11.32
N VAL A 350 17.17 -9.68 10.79
CA VAL A 350 17.31 -11.04 11.29
C VAL A 350 18.69 -11.55 10.92
#